data_AF-A0A8I2K486-F1
#
_entry.id   AF-A0A8I2K486-F1
#
_cell.length_a   1.000
_cell.length_b   1.000
_cell.length_c   1.000
_cell.angle_alpha   90.00
_cell.angle_beta   90.00
_cell.angle_gamma   90.00
#
_symmetry.space_group_name_H-M   'P 1'
#
loop_
_entity.id
_entity.type
_entity.pdbx_description
1 polymer ?
#
loop_
_entity_poly.entity_id
_entity_poly.type
_entity_poly.pdbx_seq_one_letter_code
_entity_poly.pdbx_strand_id
1 'polypeptide(L)'
;MKKNLSSIVVFVMVLAVMVLFSGCEKLKMSNLQANYNLKRANKLYTDEQYRGAIKAYETALELNPKLTFIYKYLGTSYSQVYRPGKVDDERNTNDGNKAVEYLKKALEIEPDNEKIIVALGDIFDKKGNVEEAEKYYLMIKEKAADEPKTYYTLANFYQKNGNSEKAEDMYLQRIELNPEDPDGYHFYVSFLQDVRRWEELIGIHKKRLYAILDSTIILTMREIDKLTKDADTIKKVTEHMKTIKKHRGIDEEERQRLLADSRQRLEGLLSLEETEKKIEELKAELEKKIKRAEAMIEALDSEQKRTVSEIYYAIGNVCWNWSYQTPTNMMDPNERDGIIKKGLAALQRSTEIVPDYANPYAYMGLLWRERIKVNPLKRAEYVKKNEEFNKKFKDIYDRKLKREKLKEELERMGEEQTEGEGT
;
A
#
# COMPACT_ATOMS: atom_id res chain seq x y z
N MET A 1 2.59 78.79 -39.43
CA MET A 1 2.61 77.84 -38.30
C MET A 1 1.77 76.57 -38.49
N LYS A 2 0.61 76.57 -39.16
CA LYS A 2 -0.24 75.35 -39.32
C LYS A 2 0.36 74.17 -40.11
N LYS A 3 1.21 74.42 -41.12
CA LYS A 3 1.83 73.32 -41.92
C LYS A 3 2.82 72.46 -41.12
N ASN A 4 3.50 73.02 -40.13
CA ASN A 4 4.48 72.27 -39.32
C ASN A 4 3.78 71.37 -38.29
N LEU A 5 2.61 71.77 -37.78
CA LEU A 5 1.84 70.96 -36.82
C LEU A 5 1.31 69.66 -37.47
N SER A 6 0.88 69.73 -38.74
CA SER A 6 0.41 68.57 -39.52
C SER A 6 1.51 67.53 -39.77
N SER A 7 2.71 67.97 -40.16
CA SER A 7 3.82 67.03 -40.41
C SER A 7 4.33 66.37 -39.13
N ILE A 8 4.31 67.09 -38.01
CA ILE A 8 4.68 66.53 -36.70
C ILE A 8 3.70 65.43 -36.27
N VAL A 9 2.39 65.65 -36.45
CA VAL A 9 1.35 64.64 -36.10
C VAL A 9 1.47 63.38 -36.96
N VAL A 10 1.73 63.51 -38.26
CA VAL A 10 1.95 62.36 -39.16
C VAL A 10 3.22 61.60 -38.78
N PHE A 11 4.31 62.31 -38.47
CA PHE A 11 5.57 61.69 -38.06
C PHE A 11 5.44 60.92 -36.74
N VAL A 12 4.72 61.47 -35.76
CA VAL A 12 4.42 60.81 -34.48
C VAL A 12 3.55 59.57 -34.69
N MET A 13 2.55 59.61 -35.59
CA MET A 13 1.74 58.43 -35.92
C MET A 13 2.56 57.34 -36.61
N VAL A 14 3.45 57.68 -37.54
CA VAL A 14 4.33 56.72 -38.22
C VAL A 14 5.31 56.07 -37.23
N LEU A 15 5.89 56.84 -36.33
CA LEU A 15 6.74 56.32 -35.23
C LEU A 15 5.94 55.40 -34.31
N ALA A 16 4.72 55.78 -33.92
CA ALA A 16 3.86 54.94 -33.11
C ALA A 16 3.55 53.60 -33.81
N VAL A 17 3.27 53.62 -35.12
CA VAL A 17 3.04 52.40 -35.92
C VAL A 17 4.30 51.54 -36.03
N MET A 18 5.49 52.11 -36.22
CA MET A 18 6.76 51.34 -36.25
C MET A 18 7.07 50.70 -34.89
N VAL A 19 6.81 51.40 -33.79
CA VAL A 19 6.97 50.87 -32.43
C VAL A 19 5.96 49.74 -32.15
N LEU A 20 4.72 49.88 -32.63
CA LEU A 20 3.69 48.84 -32.53
C LEU A 20 4.03 47.59 -33.36
N PHE A 21 4.57 47.76 -34.57
CA PHE A 21 4.98 46.64 -35.43
C PHE A 21 6.19 45.89 -34.87
N SER A 22 7.24 46.61 -34.44
CA SER A 22 8.43 46.00 -33.82
C SER A 22 8.11 45.30 -32.48
N GLY A 23 7.17 45.83 -31.70
CA GLY A 23 6.66 45.18 -30.50
C GLY A 23 5.93 43.86 -30.80
N CYS A 24 5.08 43.82 -31.82
CA CYS A 24 4.34 42.61 -32.21
C CYS A 24 5.25 41.50 -32.76
N GLU A 25 6.27 41.83 -33.56
CA GLU A 25 7.23 40.84 -34.05
C GLU A 25 8.09 40.26 -32.93
N LYS A 26 8.56 41.10 -32.01
CA LYS A 26 9.34 40.66 -30.84
C LYS A 26 8.53 39.71 -29.94
N LEU A 27 7.25 40.01 -29.72
CA LEU A 27 6.33 39.14 -28.99
C LEU A 27 6.12 37.79 -29.68
N LYS A 28 5.92 37.77 -31.01
CA LYS A 28 5.78 36.53 -31.79
C LYS A 28 7.05 35.67 -31.74
N MET A 29 8.22 36.29 -31.85
CA MET A 29 9.51 35.58 -31.75
C MET A 29 9.76 35.00 -30.36
N SER A 30 9.45 35.76 -29.30
CA SER A 30 9.54 35.26 -27.91
C SER A 30 8.64 34.04 -27.68
N ASN A 31 7.40 34.08 -28.17
CA ASN A 31 6.47 32.95 -28.05
C ASN A 31 6.92 31.71 -28.82
N LEU A 32 7.52 31.87 -30.00
CA LEU A 32 8.08 30.74 -30.76
C LEU A 32 9.24 30.08 -30.01
N GLN A 33 10.15 30.89 -29.45
CA GLN A 33 11.25 30.39 -28.63
C GLN A 33 10.75 29.74 -27.33
N ALA A 34 9.69 30.27 -26.72
CA ALA A 34 9.05 29.66 -25.56
C ALA A 34 8.51 28.25 -25.90
N ASN A 35 7.82 28.10 -27.02
CA ASN A 35 7.29 26.81 -27.47
C ASN A 35 8.40 25.79 -27.79
N TYR A 36 9.51 26.25 -28.40
CA TYR A 36 10.67 25.40 -28.64
C TYR A 36 11.26 24.86 -27.32
N ASN A 37 11.47 25.75 -26.35
CA ASN A 37 12.00 25.37 -25.03
C ASN A 37 11.02 24.47 -24.27
N LEU A 38 9.72 24.72 -24.34
CA LEU A 38 8.69 23.86 -23.77
C LEU A 38 8.73 22.44 -24.35
N LYS A 39 8.81 22.29 -25.69
CA LYS A 39 8.90 20.97 -26.33
C LYS A 39 10.15 20.22 -25.88
N ARG A 40 11.29 20.92 -25.82
CA ARG A 40 12.54 20.37 -25.31
C ARG A 40 12.42 19.95 -23.84
N ALA A 41 11.79 20.79 -23.01
CA ALA A 41 11.60 20.52 -21.59
C ALA A 41 10.72 19.29 -21.36
N ASN A 42 9.61 19.16 -22.09
CA ASN A 42 8.74 17.97 -22.02
C ASN A 42 9.49 16.69 -22.40
N LYS A 43 10.33 16.73 -23.45
CA LYS A 43 11.17 15.57 -23.80
C LYS A 43 12.12 15.22 -22.66
N LEU A 44 12.85 16.20 -22.13
CA LEU A 44 13.77 15.99 -21.02
C LEU A 44 13.06 15.48 -19.76
N TYR A 45 11.83 15.93 -19.51
CA TYR A 45 11.01 15.46 -18.39
C TYR A 45 10.62 13.99 -18.54
N THR A 46 10.16 13.59 -19.73
CA THR A 46 9.85 12.19 -20.05
C THR A 46 11.10 11.30 -20.02
N ASP A 47 12.25 11.82 -20.43
CA ASP A 47 13.55 11.13 -20.35
C ASP A 47 14.15 11.17 -18.92
N GLU A 48 13.40 11.65 -17.91
CA GLU A 48 13.79 11.78 -16.49
C GLU A 48 15.03 12.68 -16.23
N GLN A 49 15.42 13.48 -17.23
CA GLN A 49 16.52 14.44 -17.16
C GLN A 49 16.07 15.75 -16.50
N TYR A 50 15.62 15.69 -15.25
CA TYR A 50 14.94 16.79 -14.55
C TYR A 50 15.75 18.08 -14.46
N ARG A 51 17.08 18.01 -14.30
CA ARG A 51 17.95 19.21 -14.31
C ARG A 51 17.93 19.94 -15.65
N GLY A 52 17.89 19.19 -16.75
CA GLY A 52 17.76 19.75 -18.10
C GLY A 52 16.36 20.30 -18.32
N ALA A 53 15.34 19.56 -17.89
CA ALA A 53 13.94 19.96 -17.97
C ALA A 53 13.70 21.29 -17.25
N ILE A 54 14.19 21.45 -16.01
CA ILE A 54 14.11 22.69 -15.22
C ILE A 54 14.60 23.90 -16.03
N LYS A 55 15.83 23.83 -16.57
CA LYS A 55 16.41 24.94 -17.34
C LYS A 55 15.54 25.31 -18.54
N ALA A 56 15.09 24.31 -19.29
CA ALA A 56 14.26 24.54 -20.47
C ALA A 56 12.86 25.08 -20.12
N TYR A 57 12.26 24.61 -19.04
CA TYR A 57 10.98 25.14 -18.55
C TYR A 57 11.09 26.57 -18.02
N GLU A 58 12.14 26.90 -17.25
CA GLU A 58 12.39 28.27 -16.77
C GLU A 58 12.55 29.23 -17.96
N THR A 59 13.36 28.87 -18.97
CA THR A 59 13.51 29.68 -20.18
C THR A 59 12.18 29.83 -20.94
N ALA A 60 11.37 28.77 -21.05
CA ALA A 60 10.07 28.85 -21.69
C ALA A 60 9.13 29.83 -20.94
N LEU A 61 9.15 29.79 -19.61
CA LEU A 61 8.34 30.65 -18.75
C LEU A 61 8.81 32.12 -18.77
N GLU A 62 10.13 32.37 -18.82
CA GLU A 62 10.69 33.71 -18.98
C GLU A 62 10.25 34.36 -20.31
N LEU A 63 10.27 33.58 -21.38
CA LEU A 63 9.89 34.04 -22.73
C LEU A 63 8.37 34.19 -22.90
N ASN A 64 7.58 33.40 -22.16
CA ASN A 64 6.13 33.51 -22.13
C ASN A 64 5.57 33.19 -20.73
N PRO A 65 5.39 34.23 -19.88
CA PRO A 65 4.88 34.06 -18.51
C PRO A 65 3.45 33.51 -18.40
N LYS A 66 2.71 33.42 -19.52
CA LYS A 66 1.34 32.87 -19.55
C LYS A 66 1.30 31.34 -19.61
N LEU A 67 2.44 30.66 -19.75
CA LEU A 67 2.53 29.20 -19.76
C LEU A 67 2.41 28.62 -18.34
N THR A 68 1.35 28.97 -17.63
CA THR A 68 1.17 28.68 -16.20
C THR A 68 1.04 27.18 -15.89
N PHE A 69 0.57 26.37 -16.85
CA PHE A 69 0.55 24.91 -16.74
C PHE A 69 1.95 24.29 -16.57
N ILE A 70 3.03 25.02 -16.91
CA ILE A 70 4.41 24.59 -16.69
C ILE A 70 4.74 24.48 -15.19
N TYR A 71 4.06 25.23 -14.32
CA TYR A 71 4.34 25.22 -12.88
C TYR A 71 4.32 23.82 -12.27
N LYS A 72 3.38 22.96 -12.68
CA LYS A 72 3.35 21.55 -12.26
C LYS A 72 4.64 20.80 -12.65
N TYR A 73 5.12 20.98 -13.88
CA TYR A 73 6.31 20.29 -14.38
C TYR A 73 7.60 20.85 -13.77
N LEU A 74 7.70 22.17 -13.57
CA LEU A 74 8.81 22.78 -12.83
C LEU A 74 8.84 22.28 -11.40
N GLY A 75 7.72 22.37 -10.69
CA GLY A 75 7.59 21.96 -9.31
C GLY A 75 7.94 20.48 -9.09
N THR A 76 7.40 19.59 -9.92
CA THR A 76 7.75 18.16 -9.87
C THR A 76 9.21 17.91 -10.24
N SER A 77 9.75 18.57 -11.26
CA SER A 77 11.18 18.42 -11.62
C SER A 77 12.11 18.86 -10.48
N TYR A 78 11.80 19.98 -9.82
CA TYR A 78 12.53 20.44 -8.64
C TYR A 78 12.42 19.44 -7.47
N SER A 79 11.22 18.88 -7.24
CA SER A 79 11.01 17.82 -6.23
C SER A 79 11.83 16.56 -6.51
N GLN A 80 12.04 16.20 -7.79
CA GLN A 80 12.84 15.03 -8.16
C GLN A 80 14.35 15.24 -7.99
N VAL A 81 14.84 16.47 -8.14
CA VAL A 81 16.28 16.76 -7.95
C VAL A 81 16.65 17.12 -6.52
N TYR A 82 15.64 17.35 -5.67
CA TYR A 82 15.80 17.56 -4.23
C TYR A 82 16.27 16.27 -3.55
N ARG A 83 17.26 16.40 -2.68
CA ARG A 83 17.88 15.31 -1.91
C ARG A 83 17.60 15.52 -0.42
N PRO A 84 16.77 14.68 0.21
CA PRO A 84 16.52 14.74 1.65
C PRO A 84 17.81 14.71 2.47
N GLY A 85 17.83 15.42 3.60
CA GLY A 85 18.95 15.41 4.55
C GLY A 85 20.18 16.25 4.15
N LYS A 86 20.26 16.76 2.92
CA LYS A 86 21.35 17.67 2.48
C LYS A 86 20.98 19.14 2.68
N VAL A 87 20.73 19.53 3.92
CA VAL A 87 20.25 20.89 4.26
C VAL A 87 21.33 21.97 4.11
N ASP A 88 22.61 21.60 4.26
CA ASP A 88 23.75 22.51 4.13
C ASP A 88 24.10 22.85 2.67
N ASP A 89 23.51 22.13 1.70
CA ASP A 89 23.67 22.43 0.27
C ASP A 89 22.64 23.49 -0.13
N GLU A 90 23.10 24.74 -0.30
CA GLU A 90 22.26 25.89 -0.66
C GLU A 90 21.45 25.62 -1.94
N ARG A 91 22.06 24.96 -2.93
CA ARG A 91 21.37 24.62 -4.18
C ARG A 91 20.24 23.62 -3.91
N ASN A 92 20.51 22.60 -3.10
CA ASN A 92 19.49 21.61 -2.71
C ASN A 92 18.34 22.25 -1.93
N THR A 93 18.64 23.14 -0.98
CA THR A 93 17.64 23.90 -0.23
C THR A 93 16.79 24.78 -1.15
N ASN A 94 17.43 25.48 -2.08
CA ASN A 94 16.74 26.27 -3.10
C ASN A 94 15.88 25.40 -4.04
N ASP A 95 16.36 24.24 -4.48
CA ASP A 95 15.58 23.29 -5.29
C ASP A 95 14.31 22.87 -4.53
N GLY A 96 14.43 22.52 -3.25
CA GLY A 96 13.28 22.15 -2.42
C GLY A 96 12.31 23.31 -2.17
N ASN A 97 12.77 24.56 -2.14
CA ASN A 97 11.90 25.73 -2.00
C ASN A 97 11.18 26.05 -3.31
N LYS A 98 11.89 26.01 -4.45
CA LYS A 98 11.30 26.18 -5.78
C LYS A 98 10.28 25.08 -6.10
N ALA A 99 10.51 23.84 -5.67
CA ALA A 99 9.54 22.75 -5.78
C ALA A 99 8.20 23.14 -5.15
N VAL A 100 8.23 23.57 -3.88
CA VAL A 100 7.02 24.00 -3.14
C VAL A 100 6.39 25.23 -3.79
N GLU A 101 7.18 26.23 -4.17
CA GLU A 101 6.68 27.47 -4.78
C GLU A 101 5.90 27.18 -6.07
N TYR A 102 6.51 26.46 -7.02
CA TYR A 102 5.87 26.17 -8.30
C TYR A 102 4.69 25.21 -8.13
N LEU A 103 4.76 24.23 -7.24
CA LEU A 103 3.62 23.35 -6.99
C LEU A 103 2.44 24.11 -6.35
N LYS A 104 2.69 25.06 -5.44
CA LYS A 104 1.61 25.92 -4.88
C LYS A 104 0.97 26.79 -5.96
N LYS A 105 1.77 27.42 -6.83
CA LYS A 105 1.24 28.15 -8.00
C LYS A 105 0.44 27.25 -8.94
N ALA A 106 0.88 26.01 -9.13
CA ALA A 106 0.15 25.04 -9.94
C ALA A 106 -1.20 24.67 -9.30
N LEU A 107 -1.23 24.50 -7.97
CA LEU A 107 -2.45 24.21 -7.21
C LEU A 107 -3.45 25.38 -7.24
N GLU A 108 -2.98 26.63 -7.23
CA GLU A 108 -3.85 27.80 -7.39
C GLU A 108 -4.62 27.80 -8.73
N ILE A 109 -4.05 27.19 -9.77
CA ILE A 109 -4.66 27.10 -11.11
C ILE A 109 -5.55 25.86 -11.22
N GLU A 110 -5.09 24.74 -10.69
CA GLU A 110 -5.77 23.44 -10.74
C GLU A 110 -5.98 22.90 -9.30
N PRO A 111 -6.91 23.48 -8.51
CA PRO A 111 -7.07 23.18 -7.07
C PRO A 111 -7.50 21.73 -6.77
N ASP A 112 -8.06 21.05 -7.77
CA ASP A 112 -8.54 19.67 -7.66
C ASP A 112 -7.59 18.66 -8.34
N ASN A 113 -6.43 19.10 -8.83
CA ASN A 113 -5.50 18.17 -9.48
C ASN A 113 -4.72 17.35 -8.43
N GLU A 114 -5.15 16.10 -8.24
CA GLU A 114 -4.53 15.15 -7.32
C GLU A 114 -3.03 14.99 -7.51
N LYS A 115 -2.53 15.02 -8.76
CA LYS A 115 -1.08 14.88 -9.03
C LYS A 115 -0.29 16.03 -8.43
N ILE A 116 -0.86 17.24 -8.38
CA ILE A 116 -0.23 18.42 -7.77
C ILE A 116 -0.26 18.30 -6.25
N ILE A 117 -1.41 17.91 -5.69
CA ILE A 117 -1.59 17.75 -4.25
C ILE A 117 -0.65 16.65 -3.71
N VAL A 118 -0.56 15.49 -4.38
CA VAL A 118 0.41 14.42 -4.06
C VAL A 118 1.83 14.94 -4.16
N ALA A 119 2.19 15.66 -5.23
CA ALA A 119 3.54 16.21 -5.38
C ALA A 119 3.90 17.21 -4.26
N LEU A 120 2.93 17.97 -3.73
CA LEU A 120 3.09 18.83 -2.56
C LEU A 120 3.34 17.99 -1.30
N GLY A 121 2.51 16.97 -1.04
CA GLY A 121 2.72 16.02 0.04
C GLY A 121 4.11 15.39 0.00
N ASP A 122 4.52 14.87 -1.16
CA ASP A 122 5.82 14.24 -1.39
C ASP A 122 6.99 15.17 -1.08
N ILE A 123 6.94 16.43 -1.54
CA ILE A 123 8.05 17.36 -1.29
C ILE A 123 8.12 17.81 0.17
N PHE A 124 6.99 18.01 0.85
CA PHE A 124 6.99 18.31 2.28
C PHE A 124 7.52 17.13 3.10
N ASP A 125 7.11 15.90 2.75
CA ASP A 125 7.61 14.67 3.36
C ASP A 125 9.12 14.48 3.12
N LYS A 126 9.60 14.71 1.89
CA LYS A 126 11.04 14.72 1.57
C LYS A 126 11.82 15.76 2.38
N LYS A 127 11.23 16.93 2.63
CA LYS A 127 11.83 18.00 3.46
C LYS A 127 11.74 17.73 4.96
N GLY A 128 11.06 16.66 5.38
CA GLY A 128 10.85 16.32 6.79
C GLY A 128 9.80 17.19 7.50
N ASN A 129 8.99 17.95 6.74
CA ASN A 129 7.87 18.72 7.29
C ASN A 129 6.62 17.83 7.27
N VAL A 130 6.45 17.04 8.33
CA VAL A 130 5.42 16.01 8.44
C VAL A 130 4.03 16.63 8.49
N GLU A 131 3.86 17.76 9.18
CA GLU A 131 2.56 18.41 9.36
C GLU A 131 2.01 18.96 8.03
N GLU A 132 2.84 19.64 7.24
CA GLU A 132 2.40 20.13 5.93
C GLU A 132 2.20 18.96 4.95
N ALA A 133 3.02 17.91 5.01
CA ALA A 133 2.82 16.72 4.18
C ALA A 133 1.47 16.05 4.48
N GLU A 134 1.16 15.84 5.77
CA GLU A 134 -0.10 15.26 6.21
C GLU A 134 -1.30 16.06 5.69
N LYS A 135 -1.24 17.39 5.79
CA LYS A 135 -2.30 18.28 5.27
C LYS A 135 -2.60 18.02 3.79
N TYR A 136 -1.59 17.92 2.94
CA TYR A 136 -1.81 17.66 1.51
C TYR A 136 -2.30 16.23 1.23
N TYR A 137 -1.81 15.23 1.95
CA TYR A 137 -2.34 13.87 1.78
C TYR A 137 -3.79 13.72 2.28
N LEU A 138 -4.17 14.42 3.35
CA LEU A 138 -5.57 14.46 3.81
C LEU A 138 -6.49 15.16 2.80
N MET A 139 -6.01 16.16 2.06
CA MET A 139 -6.77 16.73 0.94
C MET A 139 -7.06 15.69 -0.16
N ILE A 140 -6.16 14.72 -0.40
CA ILE A 140 -6.44 13.60 -1.31
C ILE A 140 -7.55 12.72 -0.73
N LYS A 141 -7.49 12.41 0.58
CA LYS A 141 -8.54 11.65 1.26
C LYS A 141 -9.91 12.31 1.17
N GLU A 142 -9.99 13.62 1.25
CA GLU A 142 -11.26 14.35 1.09
C GLU A 142 -11.82 14.25 -0.34
N LYS A 143 -10.95 14.18 -1.36
CA LYS A 143 -11.35 14.17 -2.77
C LYS A 143 -11.59 12.76 -3.33
N ALA A 144 -10.85 11.77 -2.83
CA ALA A 144 -10.82 10.39 -3.32
C ALA A 144 -11.01 9.40 -2.15
N ALA A 145 -12.06 9.62 -1.35
CA ALA A 145 -12.39 8.84 -0.16
C ALA A 145 -12.85 7.41 -0.45
N ASP A 146 -13.22 7.12 -1.69
CA ASP A 146 -13.64 5.80 -2.17
C ASP A 146 -12.52 5.04 -2.88
N GLU A 147 -11.33 5.64 -3.04
CA GLU A 147 -10.20 5.01 -3.70
C GLU A 147 -9.27 4.28 -2.71
N PRO A 148 -9.11 2.94 -2.80
CA PRO A 148 -8.21 2.20 -1.92
C PRO A 148 -6.74 2.69 -1.93
N LYS A 149 -6.31 3.24 -3.07
CA LYS A 149 -4.95 3.77 -3.25
C LYS A 149 -4.67 4.97 -2.32
N THR A 150 -5.67 5.81 -2.08
CA THR A 150 -5.55 6.98 -1.20
C THR A 150 -5.12 6.58 0.20
N TYR A 151 -5.79 5.57 0.76
CA TYR A 151 -5.51 5.03 2.08
C TYR A 151 -4.14 4.36 2.14
N TYR A 152 -3.73 3.66 1.09
CA TYR A 152 -2.38 3.11 1.03
C TYR A 152 -1.29 4.19 1.04
N THR A 153 -1.49 5.30 0.32
CA THR A 153 -0.58 6.45 0.34
C THR A 153 -0.48 7.05 1.75
N LEU A 154 -1.60 7.31 2.43
CA LEU A 154 -1.58 7.78 3.82
C LEU A 154 -0.90 6.76 4.75
N ALA A 155 -1.19 5.46 4.59
CA ALA A 155 -0.63 4.41 5.43
C ALA A 155 0.90 4.39 5.36
N ASN A 156 1.44 4.41 4.13
CA ASN A 156 2.88 4.49 3.89
C ASN A 156 3.49 5.77 4.47
N PHE A 157 2.82 6.92 4.28
CA PHE A 157 3.26 8.20 4.82
C PHE A 157 3.36 8.16 6.36
N TYR A 158 2.32 7.66 7.04
CA TYR A 158 2.32 7.55 8.49
C TYR A 158 3.34 6.53 9.00
N GLN A 159 3.49 5.39 8.33
CA GLN A 159 4.47 4.36 8.68
C GLN A 159 5.90 4.90 8.57
N LYS A 160 6.23 5.55 7.45
CA LYS A 160 7.54 6.18 7.21
C LYS A 160 7.87 7.23 8.28
N ASN A 161 6.87 7.98 8.73
CA ASN A 161 7.02 9.03 9.74
C ASN A 161 6.77 8.54 11.18
N GLY A 162 6.77 7.22 11.41
CA GLY A 162 6.73 6.60 12.74
C GLY A 162 5.36 6.59 13.43
N ASN A 163 4.30 7.06 12.77
CA ASN A 163 2.95 7.08 13.30
C ASN A 163 2.22 5.74 13.01
N SER A 164 2.59 4.70 13.76
CA SER A 164 2.11 3.33 13.50
C SER A 164 0.59 3.18 13.68
N GLU A 165 -0.01 3.90 14.62
CA GLU A 165 -1.46 3.85 14.88
C GLU A 165 -2.24 4.43 13.69
N LYS A 166 -1.88 5.62 13.22
CA LYS A 166 -2.52 6.20 12.02
C LYS A 166 -2.25 5.36 10.78
N ALA A 167 -1.05 4.78 10.63
CA ALA A 167 -0.74 3.91 9.51
C ALA A 167 -1.67 2.69 9.47
N GLU A 168 -1.86 2.04 10.61
CA GLU A 168 -2.77 0.91 10.74
C GLU A 168 -4.22 1.26 10.43
N ASP A 169 -4.72 2.38 10.97
CA ASP A 169 -6.08 2.85 10.67
C ASP A 169 -6.31 3.02 9.16
N MET A 170 -5.30 3.52 8.43
CA MET A 170 -5.40 3.66 6.98
C MET A 170 -5.39 2.32 6.25
N TYR A 171 -4.56 1.35 6.66
CA TYR A 171 -4.61 0.00 6.10
C TYR A 171 -5.97 -0.67 6.36
N LEU A 172 -6.55 -0.51 7.54
CA LEU A 172 -7.85 -1.05 7.90
C LEU A 172 -8.99 -0.37 7.12
N GLN A 173 -8.97 0.96 6.99
CA GLN A 173 -9.97 1.69 6.19
C GLN A 173 -9.92 1.29 4.71
N ARG A 174 -8.72 1.04 4.17
CA ARG A 174 -8.58 0.47 2.82
C ARG A 174 -9.29 -0.87 2.68
N ILE A 175 -9.03 -1.80 3.60
CA ILE A 175 -9.67 -3.12 3.63
C ILE A 175 -11.18 -2.96 3.83
N GLU A 176 -11.62 -1.93 4.57
CA GLU A 176 -13.04 -1.65 4.77
C GLU A 176 -13.75 -1.25 3.49
N LEU A 177 -13.14 -0.38 2.67
CA LEU A 177 -13.68 0.03 1.38
C LEU A 177 -13.84 -1.13 0.40
N ASN A 178 -12.87 -2.04 0.35
CA ASN A 178 -12.94 -3.21 -0.52
C ASN A 178 -12.46 -4.47 0.21
N PRO A 179 -13.34 -5.15 0.98
CA PRO A 179 -13.01 -6.41 1.65
C PRO A 179 -12.57 -7.52 0.71
N GLU A 180 -13.07 -7.51 -0.51
CA GLU A 180 -12.92 -8.62 -1.44
C GLU A 180 -11.60 -8.53 -2.20
N ASP A 181 -10.95 -7.35 -2.19
CA ASP A 181 -9.65 -7.10 -2.80
C ASP A 181 -8.50 -7.75 -1.99
N PRO A 182 -7.82 -8.78 -2.54
CA PRO A 182 -6.67 -9.40 -1.90
C PRO A 182 -5.52 -8.43 -1.65
N ASP A 183 -5.40 -7.37 -2.44
CA ASP A 183 -4.31 -6.42 -2.32
C ASP A 183 -4.40 -5.64 -1.01
N GLY A 184 -5.61 -5.27 -0.56
CA GLY A 184 -5.81 -4.63 0.75
C GLY A 184 -5.10 -5.38 1.89
N TYR A 185 -5.22 -6.71 1.90
CA TYR A 185 -4.52 -7.56 2.86
C TYR A 185 -3.02 -7.68 2.57
N HIS A 186 -2.61 -7.74 1.31
CA HIS A 186 -1.19 -7.80 0.92
C HIS A 186 -0.39 -6.59 1.44
N PHE A 187 -0.95 -5.38 1.34
CA PHE A 187 -0.26 -4.19 1.80
C PHE A 187 -0.19 -4.09 3.33
N TYR A 188 -1.23 -4.54 4.04
CA TYR A 188 -1.24 -4.57 5.50
C TYR A 188 -0.27 -5.62 6.09
N VAL A 189 0.01 -6.71 5.36
CA VAL A 189 1.02 -7.73 5.74
C VAL A 189 2.38 -7.08 6.01
N SER A 190 2.85 -6.19 5.12
CA SER A 190 4.16 -5.55 5.28
C SER A 190 4.24 -4.73 6.56
N PHE A 191 3.18 -3.99 6.89
CA PHE A 191 3.08 -3.26 8.14
C PHE A 191 3.12 -4.17 9.36
N LEU A 192 2.30 -5.23 9.40
CA LEU A 192 2.25 -6.15 10.53
C LEU A 192 3.57 -6.91 10.74
N GLN A 193 4.29 -7.19 9.66
CA GLN A 193 5.63 -7.78 9.68
C GLN A 193 6.63 -6.84 10.35
N ASP A 194 6.60 -5.53 10.03
CA ASP A 194 7.49 -4.52 10.61
C ASP A 194 7.25 -4.33 12.11
N VAL A 195 5.97 -4.26 12.52
CA VAL A 195 5.59 -4.14 13.94
C VAL A 195 5.57 -5.48 14.69
N ARG A 196 5.92 -6.59 14.02
CA ARG A 196 6.07 -7.94 14.57
C ARG A 196 4.81 -8.49 15.28
N ARG A 197 3.63 -8.17 14.76
CA ARG A 197 2.33 -8.68 15.27
C ARG A 197 1.97 -10.01 14.62
N TRP A 198 2.67 -11.07 15.04
CA TRP A 198 2.71 -12.37 14.35
C TRP A 198 1.36 -13.09 14.22
N GLU A 199 0.56 -13.20 15.28
CA GLU A 199 -0.73 -13.91 15.23
C GLU A 199 -1.70 -13.18 14.27
N GLU A 200 -1.72 -11.85 14.32
CA GLU A 200 -2.54 -11.03 13.44
C GLU A 200 -2.08 -11.12 11.99
N LEU A 201 -0.76 -11.13 11.77
CA LEU A 201 -0.18 -11.31 10.45
C LEU A 201 -0.58 -12.65 9.81
N ILE A 202 -0.60 -13.75 10.59
CA ILE A 202 -1.13 -15.04 10.12
C ILE A 202 -2.62 -14.90 9.76
N GLY A 203 -3.39 -14.19 10.57
CA GLY A 203 -4.81 -13.89 10.31
C GLY A 203 -5.01 -13.14 8.98
N ILE A 204 -4.21 -12.10 8.71
CA ILE A 204 -4.28 -11.32 7.48
C ILE A 204 -3.85 -12.14 6.26
N HIS A 205 -2.84 -12.99 6.37
CA HIS A 205 -2.52 -13.94 5.29
C HIS A 205 -3.68 -14.89 4.98
N LYS A 206 -4.39 -15.39 5.99
CA LYS A 206 -5.60 -16.21 5.78
C LYS A 206 -6.71 -15.42 5.11
N LYS A 207 -6.95 -14.17 5.52
CA LYS A 207 -7.93 -13.30 4.85
C LYS A 207 -7.54 -13.06 3.39
N ARG A 208 -6.26 -12.77 3.10
CA ARG A 208 -5.76 -12.67 1.72
C ARG A 208 -6.00 -13.94 0.92
N LEU A 209 -5.72 -15.11 1.50
CA LEU A 209 -5.97 -16.41 0.87
C LEU A 209 -7.45 -16.57 0.53
N TYR A 210 -8.35 -16.28 1.47
CA TYR A 210 -9.78 -16.43 1.25
C TYR A 210 -10.34 -15.41 0.26
N ALA A 211 -9.87 -14.16 0.26
CA ALA A 211 -10.22 -13.17 -0.76
C ALA A 211 -9.88 -13.66 -2.18
N ILE A 212 -8.75 -14.38 -2.34
CA ILE A 212 -8.34 -14.97 -3.63
C ILE A 212 -9.20 -16.19 -4.01
N LEU A 213 -9.49 -17.07 -3.05
CA LEU A 213 -10.18 -18.33 -3.33
C LEU A 213 -11.70 -18.17 -3.48
N ASP A 214 -12.32 -17.39 -2.59
CA ASP A 214 -13.75 -17.11 -2.55
C ASP A 214 -14.00 -15.90 -1.63
N SER A 215 -14.21 -14.72 -2.20
CA SER A 215 -14.41 -13.47 -1.46
C SER A 215 -15.64 -13.50 -0.54
N THR A 216 -16.62 -14.38 -0.80
CA THR A 216 -17.80 -14.52 0.07
C THR A 216 -17.44 -15.04 1.46
N ILE A 217 -16.30 -15.72 1.61
CA ILE A 217 -15.74 -16.11 2.92
C ILE A 217 -15.45 -14.86 3.76
N ILE A 218 -14.84 -13.83 3.16
CA ILE A 218 -14.53 -12.58 3.85
C ILE A 218 -15.81 -11.87 4.28
N LEU A 219 -16.81 -11.82 3.39
CA LEU A 219 -18.09 -11.20 3.71
C LEU A 219 -18.80 -11.92 4.86
N THR A 220 -18.80 -13.26 4.86
CA THR A 220 -19.33 -14.05 5.97
C THR A 220 -18.56 -13.83 7.27
N MET A 221 -17.23 -13.75 7.23
CA MET A 221 -16.42 -13.41 8.42
C MET A 221 -16.79 -12.03 8.97
N ARG A 222 -16.99 -11.04 8.11
CA ARG A 222 -17.40 -9.68 8.52
C ARG A 222 -18.79 -9.66 9.16
N GLU A 223 -19.74 -10.43 8.62
CA GLU A 223 -21.07 -10.54 9.21
C GLU A 223 -21.02 -11.17 10.61
N ILE A 224 -20.21 -12.22 10.79
CA ILE A 224 -19.96 -12.83 12.10
C ILE A 224 -19.33 -11.82 13.06
N ASP A 225 -18.32 -11.07 12.62
CA ASP A 225 -17.66 -10.05 13.45
C ASP A 225 -18.64 -8.95 13.88
N LYS A 226 -19.52 -8.51 12.98
CA LYS A 226 -20.58 -7.54 13.29
C LYS A 226 -21.55 -8.08 14.33
N LEU A 227 -22.12 -9.28 14.10
CA LEU A 227 -23.07 -9.89 15.03
C LEU A 227 -22.43 -10.19 16.39
N THR A 228 -21.15 -10.52 16.42
CA THR A 228 -20.41 -10.71 17.69
C THR A 228 -20.32 -9.41 18.48
N LYS A 229 -20.07 -8.27 17.82
CA LYS A 229 -20.10 -6.94 18.46
C LYS A 229 -21.52 -6.57 18.93
N ASP A 230 -22.54 -6.91 18.15
CA ASP A 230 -23.94 -6.71 18.54
C ASP A 230 -24.28 -7.54 19.78
N ALA A 231 -23.90 -8.82 19.82
CA ALA A 231 -24.08 -9.71 20.97
C ALA A 231 -23.38 -9.19 22.23
N ASP A 232 -22.14 -8.70 22.12
CA ASP A 232 -21.42 -8.08 23.23
C ASP A 232 -22.11 -6.80 23.74
N THR A 233 -22.63 -5.99 22.82
CA THR A 233 -23.41 -4.79 23.15
C THR A 233 -24.68 -5.18 23.90
N ILE A 234 -25.43 -6.16 23.39
CA ILE A 234 -26.63 -6.68 24.04
C ILE A 234 -26.31 -7.20 25.45
N LYS A 235 -25.25 -7.99 25.62
CA LYS A 235 -24.81 -8.49 26.94
C LYS A 235 -24.51 -7.36 27.91
N LYS A 236 -23.71 -6.37 27.48
CA LYS A 236 -23.32 -5.22 28.32
C LYS A 236 -24.54 -4.39 28.74
N VAL A 237 -25.41 -4.04 27.79
CA VAL A 237 -26.58 -3.21 28.07
C VAL A 237 -27.59 -3.96 28.93
N THR A 238 -27.85 -5.25 28.65
CA THR A 238 -28.79 -6.05 29.46
C THR A 238 -28.30 -6.23 30.90
N GLU A 239 -26.99 -6.39 31.12
CA GLU A 239 -26.42 -6.45 32.47
C GLU A 239 -26.49 -5.09 33.19
N HIS A 240 -26.24 -3.99 32.46
CA HIS A 240 -26.43 -2.64 33.00
C HIS A 240 -27.88 -2.41 33.42
N MET A 241 -28.86 -2.82 32.61
CA MET A 241 -30.28 -2.73 32.95
C MET A 241 -30.64 -3.55 34.20
N LYS A 242 -30.05 -4.73 34.40
CA LYS A 242 -30.24 -5.49 35.66
C LYS A 242 -29.69 -4.73 36.87
N THR A 243 -28.55 -4.05 36.70
CA THR A 243 -27.93 -3.24 37.74
C THR A 243 -28.81 -2.04 38.11
N ILE A 244 -29.33 -1.30 37.12
CA ILE A 244 -30.29 -0.20 37.32
C ILE A 244 -31.50 -0.70 38.13
N LYS A 245 -32.10 -1.82 37.73
CA LYS A 245 -33.27 -2.41 38.42
C LYS A 245 -32.99 -2.77 39.88
N LYS A 246 -31.75 -3.16 40.22
CA LYS A 246 -31.38 -3.53 41.60
C LYS A 246 -30.90 -2.35 42.45
N HIS A 247 -30.61 -1.20 41.84
CA HIS A 247 -30.05 -0.06 42.54
C HIS A 247 -31.09 0.58 43.47
N ARG A 248 -30.75 0.72 44.76
CA ARG A 248 -31.67 1.22 45.80
C ARG A 248 -31.72 2.75 45.93
N GLY A 249 -30.70 3.44 45.44
CA GLY A 249 -30.57 4.90 45.55
C GLY A 249 -31.06 5.72 44.35
N ILE A 250 -31.73 5.08 43.38
CA ILE A 250 -32.32 5.77 42.22
C ILE A 250 -33.84 5.74 42.38
N ASP A 251 -34.47 6.90 42.29
CA ASP A 251 -35.93 7.05 42.31
C ASP A 251 -36.60 6.41 41.07
N GLU A 252 -37.92 6.31 41.08
CA GLU A 252 -38.63 5.59 40.02
C GLU A 252 -38.59 6.31 38.67
N GLU A 253 -38.63 7.64 38.66
CA GLU A 253 -38.64 8.43 37.42
C GLU A 253 -37.30 8.31 36.69
N GLU A 254 -36.20 8.51 37.41
CA GLU A 254 -34.86 8.38 36.86
C GLU A 254 -34.56 6.92 36.49
N ARG A 255 -35.06 5.94 37.25
CA ARG A 255 -34.96 4.52 36.89
C ARG A 255 -35.62 4.22 35.55
N GLN A 256 -36.85 4.72 35.33
CA GLN A 256 -37.55 4.51 34.06
C GLN A 256 -36.83 5.20 32.90
N ARG A 257 -36.30 6.41 33.11
CA ARG A 257 -35.50 7.13 32.12
C ARG A 257 -34.24 6.36 31.71
N LEU A 258 -33.45 5.88 32.66
CA LEU A 258 -32.22 5.11 32.38
C LEU A 258 -32.51 3.78 31.67
N LEU A 259 -33.61 3.12 32.04
CA LEU A 259 -34.06 1.91 31.35
C LEU A 259 -34.56 2.20 29.93
N ALA A 260 -35.20 3.35 29.69
CA ALA A 260 -35.60 3.77 28.36
C ALA A 260 -34.38 4.06 27.46
N ASP A 261 -33.38 4.80 27.95
CA ASP A 261 -32.11 5.03 27.22
C ASP A 261 -31.41 3.70 26.89
N SER A 262 -31.37 2.77 27.85
CA SER A 262 -30.81 1.44 27.61
C SER A 262 -31.57 0.64 26.56
N ARG A 263 -32.91 0.73 26.52
CA ARG A 263 -33.73 0.08 25.48
C ARG A 263 -33.50 0.71 24.11
N GLN A 264 -33.35 2.03 24.05
CA GLN A 264 -33.04 2.74 22.80
C GLN A 264 -31.71 2.27 22.21
N ARG A 265 -30.69 2.00 23.04
CA ARG A 265 -29.41 1.42 22.58
C ARG A 265 -29.53 0.01 22.00
N LEU A 266 -30.60 -0.72 22.33
CA LEU A 266 -30.89 -2.06 21.80
C LEU A 266 -31.85 -2.02 20.60
N GLU A 267 -32.35 -0.84 20.23
CA GLU A 267 -33.31 -0.69 19.15
C GLU A 267 -32.68 -1.12 17.81
N GLY A 268 -33.41 -1.95 17.05
CA GLY A 268 -32.94 -2.50 15.78
C GLY A 268 -31.99 -3.70 15.90
N LEU A 269 -31.57 -4.09 17.11
CA LEU A 269 -30.81 -5.31 17.34
C LEU A 269 -31.75 -6.52 17.52
N LEU A 270 -31.26 -7.70 17.14
CA LEU A 270 -31.90 -8.96 17.46
C LEU A 270 -31.83 -9.23 18.97
N SER A 271 -32.63 -10.18 19.46
CA SER A 271 -32.41 -10.70 20.81
C SER A 271 -31.03 -11.38 20.90
N LEU A 272 -30.50 -11.53 22.13
CA LEU A 272 -29.23 -12.20 22.33
C LEU A 272 -29.25 -13.63 21.79
N GLU A 273 -30.34 -14.36 22.06
CA GLU A 273 -30.52 -15.75 21.62
C GLU A 273 -30.55 -15.86 20.09
N GLU A 274 -31.30 -15.00 19.41
CA GLU A 274 -31.34 -14.95 17.94
C GLU A 274 -29.98 -14.58 17.34
N THR A 275 -29.28 -13.62 17.96
CA THR A 275 -27.95 -13.18 17.53
C THR A 275 -26.94 -14.33 17.64
N GLU A 276 -26.89 -15.00 18.80
CA GLU A 276 -25.99 -16.13 19.04
C GLU A 276 -26.31 -17.31 18.12
N LYS A 277 -27.60 -17.60 17.89
CA LYS A 277 -28.03 -18.63 16.93
C LYS A 277 -27.54 -18.30 15.52
N LYS A 278 -27.72 -17.06 15.05
CA LYS A 278 -27.28 -16.63 13.72
C LYS A 278 -25.76 -16.70 13.57
N ILE A 279 -25.01 -16.34 14.61
CA ILE A 279 -23.54 -16.48 14.64
C ILE A 279 -23.14 -17.95 14.43
N GLU A 280 -23.77 -18.90 15.13
CA GLU A 280 -23.44 -20.32 15.00
C GLU A 280 -23.82 -20.88 13.61
N GLU A 281 -24.95 -20.46 13.05
CA GLU A 281 -25.34 -20.82 11.68
C GLU A 281 -24.31 -20.31 10.65
N LEU A 282 -23.89 -19.04 10.76
CA LEU A 282 -22.89 -18.45 9.87
C LEU A 282 -21.51 -19.08 10.04
N LYS A 283 -21.10 -19.47 11.26
CA LYS A 283 -19.84 -20.20 11.48
C LYS A 283 -19.86 -21.57 10.79
N ALA A 284 -20.99 -22.28 10.86
CA ALA A 284 -21.15 -23.56 10.18
C ALA A 284 -21.15 -23.39 8.65
N GLU A 285 -21.74 -22.31 8.14
CA GLU A 285 -21.67 -21.95 6.72
C GLU A 285 -20.24 -21.59 6.29
N LEU A 286 -19.56 -20.76 7.08
CA LEU A 286 -18.18 -20.34 6.85
C LEU A 286 -17.24 -21.54 6.73
N GLU A 287 -17.37 -22.52 7.62
CA GLU A 287 -16.56 -23.74 7.58
C GLU A 287 -16.80 -24.55 6.29
N LYS A 288 -18.05 -24.63 5.82
CA LYS A 288 -18.38 -25.28 4.54
C LYS A 288 -17.80 -24.52 3.35
N LYS A 289 -17.89 -23.18 3.35
CA LYS A 289 -17.32 -22.32 2.30
C LYS A 289 -15.81 -22.48 2.21
N ILE A 290 -15.11 -22.43 3.35
CA ILE A 290 -13.65 -22.64 3.41
C ILE A 290 -13.28 -24.01 2.85
N LYS A 291 -13.94 -25.10 3.29
CA LYS A 291 -13.66 -26.45 2.78
C LYS A 291 -13.87 -26.56 1.27
N ARG A 292 -14.94 -25.95 0.75
CA ARG A 292 -15.21 -25.92 -0.69
C ARG A 292 -14.13 -25.15 -1.45
N ALA A 293 -13.77 -23.96 -0.97
CA ALA A 293 -12.74 -23.12 -1.58
C ALA A 293 -11.37 -23.82 -1.59
N GLU A 294 -10.99 -24.48 -0.50
CA GLU A 294 -9.74 -25.24 -0.40
C GLU A 294 -9.71 -26.47 -1.32
N ALA A 295 -10.85 -27.13 -1.53
CA ALA A 295 -10.97 -28.24 -2.48
C ALA A 295 -10.82 -27.79 -3.94
N MET A 296 -11.22 -26.56 -4.26
CA MET A 296 -11.11 -26.00 -5.61
C MET A 296 -9.69 -25.59 -5.99
N ILE A 297 -8.74 -25.55 -5.04
CA ILE A 297 -7.33 -25.21 -5.31
C ILE A 297 -6.72 -26.11 -6.39
N GLU A 298 -7.10 -27.39 -6.44
CA GLU A 298 -6.59 -28.33 -7.45
C GLU A 298 -7.00 -27.97 -8.89
N ALA A 299 -8.12 -27.27 -9.06
CA ALA A 299 -8.64 -26.84 -10.36
C ALA A 299 -8.06 -25.48 -10.82
N LEU A 300 -7.34 -24.76 -9.95
CA LEU A 300 -6.71 -23.49 -10.30
C LEU A 300 -5.62 -23.69 -11.36
N ASP A 301 -5.37 -22.63 -12.14
CA ASP A 301 -4.26 -22.59 -13.08
C ASP A 301 -2.89 -22.52 -12.35
N SER A 302 -1.80 -22.58 -13.11
CA SER A 302 -0.45 -22.64 -12.52
C SER A 302 -0.05 -21.36 -11.79
N GLU A 303 -0.49 -20.18 -12.27
CA GLU A 303 -0.18 -18.89 -11.67
C GLU A 303 -0.97 -18.67 -10.37
N GLN A 304 -2.24 -19.03 -10.39
CA GLN A 304 -3.11 -19.02 -9.21
C GLN A 304 -2.61 -20.01 -8.15
N LYS A 305 -2.26 -21.25 -8.54
CA LYS A 305 -1.63 -22.22 -7.62
C LYS A 305 -0.35 -21.69 -7.02
N ARG A 306 0.47 -21.02 -7.82
CA ARG A 306 1.70 -20.39 -7.35
C ARG A 306 1.41 -19.33 -6.28
N THR A 307 0.47 -18.44 -6.55
CA THR A 307 0.06 -17.38 -5.62
C THR A 307 -0.46 -17.96 -4.30
N VAL A 308 -1.36 -18.95 -4.36
CA VAL A 308 -1.90 -19.63 -3.18
C VAL A 308 -0.80 -20.33 -2.39
N SER A 309 0.10 -21.04 -3.07
CA SER A 309 1.25 -21.71 -2.46
C SER A 309 2.20 -20.72 -1.77
N GLU A 310 2.40 -19.53 -2.34
CA GLU A 310 3.20 -18.46 -1.74
C GLU A 310 2.58 -17.89 -0.46
N ILE A 311 1.25 -17.82 -0.37
CA ILE A 311 0.58 -17.38 0.86
C ILE A 311 0.73 -18.42 1.98
N TYR A 312 0.56 -19.70 1.69
CA TYR A 312 0.83 -20.77 2.66
C TYR A 312 2.31 -20.78 3.08
N TYR A 313 3.23 -20.56 2.14
CA TYR A 313 4.64 -20.37 2.43
C TYR A 313 4.88 -19.18 3.39
N ALA A 314 4.24 -18.03 3.13
CA ALA A 314 4.36 -16.85 3.97
C ALA A 314 3.87 -17.11 5.40
N ILE A 315 2.73 -17.80 5.57
CA ILE A 315 2.25 -18.22 6.90
C ILE A 315 3.29 -19.08 7.62
N GLY A 316 3.88 -20.05 6.92
CA GLY A 316 4.96 -20.89 7.47
C GLY A 316 6.20 -20.10 7.87
N ASN A 317 6.61 -19.13 7.04
CA ASN A 317 7.69 -18.20 7.31
C ASN A 317 7.42 -17.35 8.56
N VAL A 318 6.19 -16.84 8.72
CA VAL A 318 5.78 -16.07 9.90
C VAL A 318 5.83 -16.93 11.16
N CYS A 319 5.34 -18.17 11.12
CA CYS A 319 5.47 -19.09 12.25
C CYS A 319 6.93 -19.40 12.61
N TRP A 320 7.80 -19.53 11.60
CA TRP A 320 9.23 -19.66 11.85
C TRP A 320 9.82 -18.41 12.50
N ASN A 321 9.53 -17.21 11.98
CA ASN A 321 10.00 -15.95 12.55
C ASN A 321 9.53 -15.80 14.00
N TRP A 322 8.24 -16.02 14.26
CA TRP A 322 7.67 -15.89 15.60
C TRP A 322 8.32 -16.86 16.58
N SER A 323 8.40 -18.15 16.25
CA SER A 323 9.08 -19.12 17.11
C SER A 323 10.55 -18.75 17.28
N TYR A 324 11.29 -18.54 16.20
CA TYR A 324 12.73 -18.28 16.24
C TYR A 324 13.10 -17.02 17.03
N GLN A 325 12.40 -15.91 16.79
CA GLN A 325 12.73 -14.59 17.37
C GLN A 325 12.26 -14.46 18.82
N THR A 326 11.22 -15.17 19.26
CA THR A 326 10.79 -15.10 20.66
C THR A 326 11.76 -15.89 21.55
N PRO A 327 12.38 -15.26 22.57
CA PRO A 327 13.23 -15.95 23.54
C PRO A 327 12.50 -17.09 24.26
N THR A 328 13.23 -18.13 24.67
CA THR A 328 12.64 -19.33 25.31
C THR A 328 12.00 -19.03 26.67
N ASN A 329 12.41 -17.95 27.34
CA ASN A 329 11.83 -17.49 28.59
C ASN A 329 10.57 -16.63 28.40
N MET A 330 10.22 -16.26 27.17
CA MET A 330 9.06 -15.40 26.84
C MET A 330 7.90 -16.15 26.16
N MET A 331 8.06 -17.45 25.89
CA MET A 331 7.04 -18.27 25.22
C MET A 331 7.09 -19.69 25.76
N ASP A 332 5.94 -20.17 26.23
CA ASP A 332 5.80 -21.53 26.76
C ASP A 332 6.15 -22.57 25.68
N PRO A 333 6.84 -23.67 26.02
CA PRO A 333 7.16 -24.73 25.06
C PRO A 333 5.95 -25.28 24.27
N ASN A 334 4.77 -25.39 24.88
CA ASN A 334 3.54 -25.85 24.22
C ASN A 334 3.01 -24.80 23.24
N GLU A 335 3.05 -23.52 23.62
CA GLU A 335 2.71 -22.42 22.73
C GLU A 335 3.63 -22.41 21.51
N ARG A 336 4.94 -22.52 21.75
CA ARG A 336 5.96 -22.62 20.70
C ARG A 336 5.71 -23.80 19.77
N ASP A 337 5.42 -24.98 20.32
CA ASP A 337 5.10 -26.16 19.50
C ASP A 337 3.81 -25.98 18.71
N GLY A 338 2.81 -25.30 19.27
CA GLY A 338 1.60 -24.91 18.56
C GLY A 338 1.89 -24.03 17.34
N ILE A 339 2.72 -23.01 17.50
CA ILE A 339 3.17 -22.14 16.39
C ILE A 339 3.95 -22.94 15.35
N ILE A 340 4.87 -23.81 15.78
CA ILE A 340 5.65 -24.65 14.86
C ILE A 340 4.73 -25.62 14.09
N LYS A 341 3.73 -26.23 14.74
CA LYS A 341 2.73 -27.09 14.10
C LYS A 341 1.93 -26.33 13.05
N LYS A 342 1.43 -25.13 13.38
CA LYS A 342 0.74 -24.24 12.43
C LYS A 342 1.64 -23.98 11.21
N GLY A 343 2.90 -23.62 11.44
CA GLY A 343 3.87 -23.35 10.36
C GLY A 343 4.15 -24.57 9.47
N LEU A 344 4.42 -25.73 10.07
CA LEU A 344 4.66 -26.97 9.33
C LEU A 344 3.45 -27.39 8.48
N ALA A 345 2.22 -27.24 9.00
CA ALA A 345 1.00 -27.53 8.25
C ALA A 345 0.83 -26.61 7.04
N ALA A 346 1.09 -25.30 7.21
CA ALA A 346 1.04 -24.34 6.11
C ALA A 346 2.10 -24.64 5.04
N LEU A 347 3.35 -24.89 5.44
CA LEU A 347 4.42 -25.23 4.49
C LEU A 347 4.16 -26.54 3.76
N GLN A 348 3.64 -27.55 4.47
CA GLN A 348 3.22 -28.81 3.86
C GLN A 348 2.16 -28.55 2.78
N ARG A 349 1.14 -27.74 3.07
CA ARG A 349 0.11 -27.36 2.10
C ARG A 349 0.69 -26.63 0.90
N SER A 350 1.64 -25.71 1.11
CA SER A 350 2.37 -25.02 0.03
C SER A 350 3.04 -26.02 -0.93
N THR A 351 3.70 -27.06 -0.40
CA THR A 351 4.37 -28.10 -1.20
C THR A 351 3.44 -29.11 -1.87
N GLU A 352 2.24 -29.32 -1.32
CA GLU A 352 1.22 -30.15 -1.99
C GLU A 352 0.67 -29.46 -3.23
N ILE A 353 0.53 -28.13 -3.18
CA ILE A 353 0.02 -27.32 -4.29
C ILE A 353 1.10 -27.13 -5.37
N VAL A 354 2.34 -26.83 -4.95
CA VAL A 354 3.48 -26.61 -5.86
C VAL A 354 4.70 -27.41 -5.37
N PRO A 355 4.86 -28.68 -5.76
CA PRO A 355 5.92 -29.56 -5.27
C PRO A 355 7.36 -29.15 -5.64
N ASP A 356 7.54 -28.37 -6.71
CA ASP A 356 8.84 -27.84 -7.13
C ASP A 356 9.14 -26.46 -6.53
N TYR A 357 8.28 -25.96 -5.62
CA TYR A 357 8.60 -24.78 -4.83
C TYR A 357 9.62 -25.13 -3.74
N ALA A 358 10.88 -24.73 -3.94
CA ALA A 358 11.96 -25.08 -3.03
C ALA A 358 11.81 -24.46 -1.61
N ASN A 359 11.50 -23.15 -1.52
CA ASN A 359 11.59 -22.40 -0.26
C ASN A 359 10.82 -23.02 0.92
N PRO A 360 9.58 -23.52 0.77
CA PRO A 360 8.86 -24.19 1.85
C PRO A 360 9.65 -25.32 2.52
N TYR A 361 10.37 -26.14 1.76
CA TYR A 361 11.17 -27.23 2.32
C TYR A 361 12.29 -26.72 3.23
N ALA A 362 12.97 -25.63 2.86
CA ALA A 362 13.98 -25.03 3.73
C ALA A 362 13.38 -24.59 5.08
N TYR A 363 12.22 -23.91 5.05
CA TYR A 363 11.55 -23.45 6.27
C TYR A 363 10.98 -24.60 7.11
N MET A 364 10.55 -25.71 6.49
CA MET A 364 10.18 -26.91 7.24
C MET A 364 11.38 -27.44 8.03
N GLY A 365 12.57 -27.49 7.40
CA GLY A 365 13.79 -27.90 8.08
C GLY A 365 14.15 -27.00 9.27
N LEU A 366 14.03 -25.68 9.08
CA LEU A 366 14.25 -24.69 10.14
C LEU A 366 13.26 -24.83 11.30
N LEU A 367 11.97 -25.07 11.02
CA LEU A 367 10.95 -25.31 12.05
C LEU A 367 11.19 -26.61 12.82
N TRP A 368 11.63 -27.67 12.15
CA TRP A 368 12.02 -28.91 12.84
C TRP A 368 13.21 -28.69 13.77
N ARG A 369 14.22 -27.94 13.33
CA ARG A 369 15.33 -27.52 14.20
C ARG A 369 14.84 -26.72 15.40
N GLU A 370 13.85 -25.85 15.21
CA GLU A 370 13.32 -25.00 16.28
C GLU A 370 12.59 -25.80 17.37
N ARG A 371 12.03 -26.97 17.05
CA ARG A 371 11.44 -27.89 18.06
C ARG A 371 12.44 -28.40 19.09
N ILE A 372 13.74 -28.28 18.85
CA ILE A 372 14.76 -28.60 19.87
C ILE A 372 14.57 -27.70 21.10
N LYS A 373 14.13 -26.45 20.94
CA LYS A 373 13.81 -25.55 22.06
C LYS A 373 12.55 -26.00 22.84
N VAL A 374 11.65 -26.74 22.19
CA VAL A 374 10.44 -27.30 22.82
C VAL A 374 10.79 -28.55 23.62
N ASN A 375 11.49 -29.50 23.00
CA ASN A 375 11.87 -30.76 23.64
C ASN A 375 13.30 -31.16 23.23
N PRO A 376 14.32 -30.78 24.04
CA PRO A 376 15.70 -31.10 23.76
C PRO A 376 16.01 -32.60 23.71
N LEU A 377 15.23 -33.45 24.39
CA LEU A 377 15.44 -34.90 24.43
C LEU A 377 15.19 -35.55 23.05
N LYS A 378 14.38 -34.93 22.20
CA LYS A 378 14.08 -35.38 20.84
C LYS A 378 15.02 -34.79 19.78
N ARG A 379 16.15 -34.20 20.19
CA ARG A 379 17.09 -33.52 19.27
C ARG A 379 17.49 -34.36 18.07
N ALA A 380 17.82 -35.64 18.27
CA ALA A 380 18.23 -36.52 17.17
C ALA A 380 17.12 -36.71 16.12
N GLU A 381 15.87 -36.90 16.57
CA GLU A 381 14.69 -37.00 15.71
C GLU A 381 14.50 -35.72 14.88
N TYR A 382 14.59 -34.56 15.54
CA TYR A 382 14.39 -33.26 14.92
C TYR A 382 15.50 -32.86 13.94
N VAL A 383 16.77 -33.17 14.27
CA VAL A 383 17.90 -32.96 13.36
C VAL A 383 17.76 -33.81 12.11
N LYS A 384 17.39 -35.09 12.25
CA LYS A 384 17.14 -35.96 11.11
C LYS A 384 16.04 -35.40 10.19
N LYS A 385 14.93 -34.92 10.77
CA LYS A 385 13.86 -34.26 9.99
C LYS A 385 14.34 -33.01 9.27
N ASN A 386 15.13 -32.17 9.94
CA ASN A 386 15.74 -31.00 9.32
C ASN A 386 16.61 -31.38 8.11
N GLU A 387 17.47 -32.38 8.24
CA GLU A 387 18.32 -32.88 7.14
C GLU A 387 17.50 -33.43 5.97
N GLU A 388 16.43 -34.19 6.24
CA GLU A 388 15.50 -34.69 5.22
C GLU A 388 14.94 -33.54 4.35
N PHE A 389 14.51 -32.45 5.00
CA PHE A 389 13.95 -31.30 4.30
C PHE A 389 15.01 -30.45 3.59
N ASN A 390 16.20 -30.26 4.17
CA ASN A 390 17.30 -29.57 3.50
C ASN A 390 17.75 -30.31 2.24
N LYS A 391 17.76 -31.65 2.28
CA LYS A 391 18.05 -32.45 1.10
C LYS A 391 17.02 -32.21 -0.01
N LYS A 392 15.72 -32.25 0.33
CA LYS A 392 14.65 -31.94 -0.65
C LYS A 392 14.79 -30.54 -1.25
N PHE A 393 15.04 -29.53 -0.41
CA PHE A 393 15.30 -28.16 -0.86
C PHE A 393 16.44 -28.12 -1.88
N LYS A 394 17.59 -28.72 -1.54
CA LYS A 394 18.77 -28.76 -2.40
C LYS A 394 18.50 -29.50 -3.71
N ASP A 395 17.85 -30.67 -3.66
CA ASP A 395 17.53 -31.47 -4.84
C ASP A 395 16.61 -30.73 -5.83
N ILE A 396 15.69 -29.90 -5.33
CA ILE A 396 14.83 -29.04 -6.19
C ILE A 396 15.66 -27.90 -6.78
N TYR A 397 16.46 -27.23 -5.96
CA TYR A 397 17.28 -26.09 -6.38
C TYR A 397 18.31 -26.49 -7.46
N ASP A 398 19.02 -27.59 -7.25
CA ASP A 398 20.03 -28.12 -8.18
C ASP A 398 19.38 -28.52 -9.52
N ARG A 399 18.16 -29.09 -9.50
CA ARG A 399 17.39 -29.38 -10.72
C ARG A 399 17.00 -28.11 -11.47
N LYS A 400 16.56 -27.07 -10.77
CA LYS A 400 16.20 -25.78 -11.37
C LYS A 400 17.41 -25.13 -12.04
N LEU A 401 18.55 -25.06 -11.33
CA LEU A 401 19.79 -24.51 -11.86
C LEU A 401 20.27 -25.27 -13.10
N LYS A 402 20.18 -26.61 -13.09
CA LYS A 402 20.52 -27.42 -14.26
C LYS A 402 19.62 -27.13 -15.46
N ARG A 403 18.32 -26.91 -15.23
CA ARG A 403 17.35 -26.57 -16.29
C ARG A 403 17.61 -25.18 -16.88
N GLU A 404 17.96 -24.20 -16.05
CA GLU A 404 18.31 -22.85 -16.50
C GLU A 404 19.57 -22.86 -17.37
N LYS A 405 20.64 -23.52 -16.92
CA LYS A 405 21.87 -23.69 -17.72
C LYS A 405 21.61 -24.36 -19.07
N LEU A 406 20.80 -25.43 -19.08
CA LEU A 406 20.44 -26.11 -20.32
C LEU A 406 19.65 -25.19 -21.26
N LYS A 407 18.78 -24.31 -20.73
CA LYS A 407 18.03 -23.33 -21.54
C LYS A 407 18.97 -22.32 -22.19
N GLU A 408 19.93 -21.79 -21.43
CA GLU A 408 20.96 -20.87 -21.94
C GLU A 408 21.83 -21.53 -23.02
N GLU A 409 22.21 -22.79 -22.84
CA GLU A 409 22.96 -23.56 -23.85
C GLU A 409 22.15 -23.75 -25.14
N LEU A 410 20.86 -24.08 -25.04
CA LEU A 410 19.97 -24.24 -26.20
C LEU A 410 19.70 -22.92 -26.94
N GLU A 411 19.54 -21.82 -26.21
CA GLU A 411 19.36 -20.47 -26.80
C GLU A 411 20.60 -20.08 -27.61
N ARG A 412 21.80 -20.27 -27.06
CA ARG A 412 23.06 -20.03 -27.78
C ARG A 412 23.18 -20.86 -29.05
N MET A 413 22.83 -22.15 -29.00
CA MET A 413 22.85 -23.02 -30.18
C MET A 413 21.84 -22.59 -31.25
N GLY A 414 20.68 -22.07 -30.85
CA GLY A 414 19.66 -21.56 -31.77
C GLY A 414 20.09 -20.27 -32.47
N GLU A 415 20.72 -19.35 -31.74
CA GLU A 415 21.29 -18.11 -32.29
C GLU A 415 22.40 -18.41 -33.32
N GLU A 416 23.30 -19.35 -33.00
CA GLU A 416 24.38 -19.79 -33.90
C GLU A 416 23.86 -20.45 -35.20
N GLN A 417 22.68 -21.10 -35.17
CA GLN A 417 22.05 -21.67 -36.36
C GLN A 417 21.37 -20.61 -37.23
N THR A 418 20.75 -19.59 -36.63
CA THR A 418 20.12 -18.49 -37.38
C THR A 418 21.11 -17.53 -38.06
N GLU A 419 22.33 -17.40 -37.52
CA GLU A 419 23.40 -16.62 -38.18
C GLU A 419 24.03 -17.37 -39.37
N GLY A 420 24.00 -18.71 -39.37
CA GLY A 420 24.56 -19.54 -40.44
C GLY A 420 23.67 -19.72 -41.68
N GLU A 421 22.36 -19.48 -41.58
CA GLU A 421 21.41 -19.58 -42.71
C GLU A 421 21.20 -18.22 -43.44
N GLY A 422 21.79 -17.14 -42.93
CA GLY A 422 21.70 -15.78 -43.48
C GLY A 422 22.88 -15.35 -44.37
N THR A 423 23.85 -16.22 -44.62
CA THR A 423 25.01 -16.02 -45.52
C THR A 423 24.94 -16.96 -46.71
#